data_AF-A0A2S2N5W2-F1
#
_entry.id   AF-A0A2S2N5W2-F1
#
_cell.length_a   1.000
_cell.length_b   1.000
_cell.length_c   1.000
_cell.angle_alpha   90.00
_cell.angle_beta   90.00
_cell.angle_gamma   90.00
#
_symmetry.space_group_name_H-M   'P 1'
#
loop_
_entity.id
_entity.type
_entity.pdbx_description
1 polymer ?
#
loop_
_entity_poly.entity_id
_entity_poly.type
_entity_poly.pdbx_seq_one_letter_code
_entity_poly.pdbx_strand_id
1 'polypeptide(L)'
;SGSPECVQLLIEVGANLEAHDCHFGTPLHVACAREHLDCAKLLVQAGANVNAAKLHETALHHAAKVRNVDLVQLLVEFGGNIYARDNRGKKPSDYTWSSSPTAKCFEFYEKTPLSLAQLCRVTVRRAAGQRGLDKISKLEIPPRLIRYLSYN
;
A
#
# COMPACT_ATOMS: atom_id res chain seq x y z
N SER A 1 14.49 -8.20 11.02
CA SER A 1 14.79 -8.63 9.64
C SER A 1 13.59 -8.34 8.76
N GLY A 2 13.78 -8.27 7.44
CA GLY A 2 12.73 -8.05 6.44
C GLY A 2 12.85 -9.05 5.31
N SER A 3 12.70 -10.35 5.60
CA SER A 3 12.81 -11.41 4.59
C SER A 3 11.53 -11.48 3.76
N PRO A 4 11.59 -11.13 2.45
CA PRO A 4 10.44 -11.27 1.56
C PRO A 4 10.01 -12.73 1.41
N GLU A 5 10.94 -13.68 1.50
CA GLU A 5 10.67 -15.11 1.39
C GLU A 5 9.80 -15.59 2.55
N CYS A 6 10.12 -15.18 3.78
CA CYS A 6 9.28 -15.49 4.94
C CYS A 6 7.90 -14.85 4.82
N VAL A 7 7.83 -13.59 4.35
CA VAL A 7 6.55 -12.89 4.14
C VAL A 7 5.70 -13.63 3.10
N GLN A 8 6.31 -14.05 1.99
CA GLN A 8 5.65 -14.81 0.94
C GLN A 8 5.11 -16.14 1.48
N LEU A 9 5.92 -16.92 2.20
CA LEU A 9 5.49 -18.18 2.79
C LEU A 9 4.30 -17.98 3.75
N LEU A 10 4.35 -16.94 4.59
CA LEU A 10 3.27 -16.62 5.52
C LEU A 10 1.97 -16.25 4.78
N ILE A 11 2.06 -15.50 3.69
CA ILE A 11 0.92 -15.19 2.82
C ILE A 11 0.32 -16.49 2.23
N GLU A 12 1.16 -17.38 1.72
CA GLU A 12 0.75 -18.63 1.08
C GLU A 12 0.02 -19.58 2.05
N VAL A 13 0.46 -19.65 3.32
CA VAL A 13 -0.24 -20.43 4.37
C VAL A 13 -1.47 -19.73 4.94
N GLY A 14 -1.83 -18.54 4.43
CA GLY A 14 -3.06 -17.82 4.79
C GLY A 14 -2.95 -16.96 6.05
N ALA A 15 -1.77 -16.42 6.35
CA ALA A 15 -1.60 -15.49 7.48
C ALA A 15 -2.55 -14.28 7.38
N ASN A 16 -2.99 -13.80 8.54
CA ASN A 16 -3.81 -12.60 8.62
C ASN A 16 -2.94 -11.35 8.37
N LEU A 17 -3.13 -10.71 7.21
CA LEU A 17 -2.37 -9.52 6.80
C LEU A 17 -2.72 -8.27 7.64
N GLU A 18 -3.85 -8.30 8.33
CA GLU A 18 -4.30 -7.24 9.24
C GLU A 18 -4.05 -7.59 10.71
N ALA A 19 -3.24 -8.64 10.97
CA ALA A 19 -2.77 -8.92 12.33
C ALA A 19 -2.12 -7.66 12.89
N HIS A 20 -2.59 -7.21 14.05
CA HIS A 20 -2.24 -5.90 14.59
C HIS A 20 -1.50 -6.06 15.91
N ASP A 21 -0.28 -5.56 15.95
CA ASP A 21 0.47 -5.35 17.20
C ASP A 21 0.11 -3.98 17.79
N CYS A 22 -0.16 -3.93 19.09
CA CYS A 22 -0.46 -2.68 19.79
C CYS A 22 0.67 -1.65 19.70
N HIS A 23 1.92 -2.10 19.50
CA HIS A 23 3.10 -1.24 19.36
C HIS A 23 3.48 -0.93 17.92
N PHE A 24 3.32 -1.89 16.99
CA PHE A 24 3.90 -1.78 15.65
C PHE A 24 2.89 -1.66 14.50
N GLY A 25 1.58 -1.83 14.75
CA GLY A 25 0.54 -1.78 13.71
C GLY A 25 0.44 -3.08 12.91
N THR A 26 -0.03 -3.00 11.66
CA THR A 26 -0.13 -4.16 10.75
C THR A 26 1.24 -4.50 10.14
N PRO A 27 1.45 -5.71 9.58
CA PRO A 27 2.64 -6.05 8.81
C PRO A 27 3.07 -4.98 7.80
N LEU A 28 2.10 -4.32 7.14
CA LEU A 28 2.38 -3.26 6.17
C LEU A 28 2.96 -2.00 6.84
N HIS A 29 2.47 -1.61 8.02
CA HIS A 29 3.05 -0.51 8.81
C HIS A 29 4.51 -0.82 9.15
N VAL A 30 4.80 -2.05 9.60
CA VAL A 30 6.16 -2.47 9.97
C VAL A 30 7.10 -2.50 8.77
N ALA A 31 6.65 -3.02 7.63
CA ALA A 31 7.43 -3.03 6.41
C ALA A 31 7.81 -1.61 5.96
N CYS A 32 6.84 -0.68 6.00
CA CYS A 32 7.10 0.73 5.65
C CYS A 32 8.01 1.42 6.67
N ALA A 33 7.78 1.23 7.97
CA ALA A 33 8.58 1.85 9.03
C ALA A 33 10.04 1.36 9.06
N ARG A 34 10.30 0.17 8.50
CA ARG A 34 11.64 -0.42 8.38
C ARG A 34 12.20 -0.39 6.95
N GLU A 35 11.54 0.33 6.04
CA GLU A 35 11.99 0.49 4.65
C GLU A 35 12.13 -0.82 3.85
N HIS A 36 11.39 -1.87 4.23
CA HIS A 36 11.40 -3.15 3.54
C HIS A 36 10.45 -3.12 2.32
N LEU A 37 10.89 -2.48 1.24
CA LEU A 37 10.08 -2.28 0.02
C LEU A 37 9.51 -3.57 -0.55
N ASP A 38 10.32 -4.63 -0.67
CA ASP A 38 9.86 -5.91 -1.24
C ASP A 38 8.80 -6.58 -0.36
N CYS A 39 8.95 -6.51 0.97
CA CYS A 39 7.92 -6.98 1.89
C CYS A 39 6.63 -6.18 1.74
N ALA A 40 6.71 -4.84 1.65
CA ALA A 40 5.54 -4.00 1.46
C ALA A 40 4.82 -4.34 0.14
N LYS A 41 5.59 -4.58 -0.93
CA LYS A 41 5.08 -4.97 -2.25
C LYS A 41 4.31 -6.30 -2.19
N LEU A 42 4.90 -7.32 -1.58
CA LEU A 42 4.23 -8.62 -1.38
C LEU A 42 2.93 -8.47 -0.60
N LEU A 43 2.93 -7.69 0.48
CA LEU A 43 1.75 -7.47 1.32
C LEU A 43 0.61 -6.79 0.54
N VAL A 44 0.87 -5.71 -0.20
CA VAL A 44 -0.19 -5.01 -0.97
C VAL A 44 -0.66 -5.83 -2.18
N GLN A 45 0.23 -6.62 -2.79
CA GLN A 45 -0.13 -7.59 -3.84
C GLN A 45 -1.03 -8.72 -3.31
N ALA A 46 -0.80 -9.17 -2.07
CA ALA A 46 -1.64 -10.15 -1.39
C ALA A 46 -2.97 -9.57 -0.87
N GLY A 47 -3.14 -8.24 -0.95
CA GLY A 47 -4.39 -7.56 -0.59
C GLY A 47 -4.43 -7.01 0.83
N ALA A 48 -3.27 -6.75 1.45
CA ALA A 48 -3.22 -5.98 2.69
C ALA A 48 -3.91 -4.63 2.51
N ASN A 49 -4.65 -4.19 3.54
CA ASN A 49 -5.35 -2.92 3.53
C ASN A 49 -4.35 -1.76 3.62
N VAL A 50 -4.07 -1.15 2.47
CA VAL A 50 -3.15 -0.01 2.34
C VAL A 50 -3.54 1.20 3.21
N ASN A 51 -4.82 1.31 3.56
CA ASN A 51 -5.39 2.39 4.39
C ASN A 51 -5.72 1.93 5.81
N ALA A 52 -5.26 0.75 6.25
CA ALA A 52 -5.31 0.39 7.66
C ALA A 52 -4.62 1.48 8.48
N ALA A 53 -5.23 1.84 9.61
CA ALA A 53 -4.76 2.92 10.45
C ALA A 53 -4.41 2.41 11.85
N LYS A 54 -3.21 2.72 12.32
CA LYS A 54 -2.73 2.49 13.67
C LYS A 54 -2.54 3.83 14.37
N LEU A 55 -3.26 4.09 15.46
CA LEU A 55 -3.24 5.41 16.13
C LEU A 55 -3.48 6.56 15.13
N HIS A 56 -4.37 6.33 14.17
CA HIS A 56 -4.70 7.21 13.04
C HIS A 56 -3.60 7.39 11.98
N GLU A 57 -2.43 6.77 12.14
CA GLU A 57 -1.38 6.74 11.12
C GLU A 57 -1.57 5.56 10.17
N THR A 58 -1.40 5.81 8.88
CA THR A 58 -1.43 4.78 7.83
C THR A 58 0.00 4.40 7.41
N ALA A 59 0.14 3.34 6.61
CA ALA A 59 1.42 2.98 5.99
C ALA A 59 2.10 4.16 5.25
N LEU A 60 1.31 5.06 4.63
CA LEU A 60 1.82 6.27 3.98
C LEU A 60 2.47 7.25 4.96
N HIS A 61 1.96 7.37 6.20
CA HIS A 61 2.59 8.19 7.23
C HIS A 61 3.98 7.64 7.58
N HIS A 62 4.12 6.32 7.71
CA HIS A 62 5.42 5.70 7.97
C HIS A 62 6.39 5.89 6.81
N ALA A 63 5.95 5.66 5.56
CA ALA A 63 6.76 5.90 4.36
C ALA A 63 7.24 7.36 4.24
N ALA A 64 6.38 8.32 4.61
CA ALA A 64 6.74 9.74 4.64
C ALA A 64 7.81 10.06 5.71
N LYS A 65 7.65 9.52 6.93
CA LYS A 65 8.60 9.72 8.05
C LYS A 65 10.00 9.19 7.75
N VAL A 66 10.09 8.05 7.06
CA VAL A 66 11.38 7.47 6.61
C VAL A 66 11.86 8.06 5.28
N ARG A 67 11.07 8.94 4.65
CA ARG A 67 11.41 9.67 3.41
C ARG A 67 11.70 8.77 2.21
N ASN A 68 11.03 7.62 2.12
CA ASN A 68 11.23 6.64 1.06
C ASN A 68 10.23 6.86 -0.08
N VAL A 69 10.70 7.33 -1.23
CA VAL A 69 9.85 7.67 -2.40
C VAL A 69 9.22 6.43 -3.00
N ASP A 70 9.96 5.32 -3.10
CA ASP A 70 9.48 4.08 -3.71
C ASP A 70 8.31 3.49 -2.92
N LEU A 71 8.38 3.54 -1.58
CA LEU A 71 7.26 3.17 -0.71
C LEU A 71 6.05 4.08 -0.91
N VAL A 72 6.22 5.39 -1.06
CA VAL A 72 5.11 6.32 -1.31
C VAL A 72 4.44 5.98 -2.64
N GLN A 73 5.22 5.82 -3.72
CA GLN A 73 4.68 5.46 -5.04
C GLN A 73 3.94 4.13 -5.00
N LEU A 74 4.55 3.09 -4.42
CA LEU A 74 3.93 1.78 -4.25
C LEU A 74 2.58 1.88 -3.53
N LEU A 75 2.54 2.56 -2.38
CA LEU A 75 1.31 2.66 -1.59
C LEU A 75 0.23 3.44 -2.33
N VAL A 76 0.58 4.54 -3.02
CA VAL A 76 -0.38 5.32 -3.81
C VAL A 76 -0.93 4.51 -4.99
N GLU A 77 -0.08 3.76 -5.70
CA GLU A 77 -0.50 2.88 -6.81
C GLU A 77 -1.43 1.74 -6.38
N PHE A 78 -1.42 1.39 -5.10
CA PHE A 78 -2.34 0.42 -4.49
C PHE A 78 -3.54 1.08 -3.78
N GLY A 79 -3.72 2.40 -3.94
CA GLY A 79 -4.90 3.13 -3.43
C GLY A 79 -4.73 3.75 -2.06
N GLY A 80 -3.48 3.98 -1.63
CA GLY A 80 -3.16 4.71 -0.41
C GLY A 80 -3.69 6.15 -0.45
N ASN A 81 -4.42 6.54 0.59
CA ASN A 81 -5.00 7.88 0.71
C ASN A 81 -3.94 8.89 1.18
N ILE A 82 -3.44 9.71 0.26
CA ILE A 82 -2.48 10.79 0.55
C ILE A 82 -3.06 11.92 1.43
N TYR A 83 -4.38 11.96 1.61
CA TYR A 83 -5.08 12.93 2.45
C TYR A 83 -5.54 12.37 3.80
N ALA A 84 -5.19 11.13 4.13
CA ALA A 84 -5.48 10.56 5.45
C ALA A 84 -4.88 11.45 6.54
N ARG A 85 -5.62 11.68 7.64
CA ARG A 85 -5.16 12.51 8.75
C ARG A 85 -4.94 11.68 10.00
N ASP A 86 -3.79 11.87 10.64
CA ASP A 86 -3.47 11.29 11.94
C ASP A 86 -4.20 12.01 13.10
N ASN A 87 -3.88 11.61 14.34
CA ASN A 87 -4.45 12.20 15.56
C ASN A 87 -4.02 13.65 15.82
N ARG A 88 -3.00 14.15 15.11
CA ARG A 88 -2.54 15.54 15.14
C ARG A 88 -3.13 16.34 13.98
N GLY A 89 -4.02 15.72 13.19
CA GLY A 89 -4.60 16.31 11.99
C GLY A 89 -3.61 16.43 10.83
N LYS A 90 -2.45 15.79 10.90
CA LYS A 90 -1.42 15.86 9.85
C LYS A 90 -1.66 14.80 8.79
N LYS A 91 -1.47 15.17 7.52
CA LYS A 91 -1.42 14.23 6.39
C LYS A 91 0.00 13.67 6.21
N PRO A 92 0.21 12.56 5.47
CA PRO A 92 1.53 11.99 5.24
C PRO A 92 2.59 13.01 4.79
N SER A 93 2.27 13.90 3.85
CA SER A 93 3.22 14.91 3.36
C SER A 93 3.67 15.93 4.41
N ASP A 94 2.91 16.14 5.49
CA ASP A 94 3.27 17.04 6.59
C ASP A 94 4.44 16.50 7.45
N TYR A 95 4.82 15.24 7.25
CA TYR A 95 6.01 14.62 7.86
C TYR A 95 7.26 14.67 6.98
N THR A 96 7.17 15.30 5.81
CA THR A 96 8.30 15.51 4.89
C THR A 96 8.84 16.94 4.97
N TRP A 97 10.05 17.19 4.47
CA TRP A 97 10.55 18.55 4.27
C TRP A 97 10.20 19.02 2.85
N SER A 98 9.67 20.24 2.70
CA SER A 98 9.19 20.86 1.46
C SER A 98 10.06 20.68 0.21
N SER A 99 11.39 20.60 0.32
CA SER A 99 12.30 20.42 -0.82
C SER A 99 12.69 18.96 -1.10
N SER A 100 12.26 18.02 -0.25
CA SER A 100 12.63 16.61 -0.35
C SER A 100 11.99 15.92 -1.56
N PRO A 101 12.64 14.88 -2.13
CA PRO A 101 12.05 14.07 -3.19
C PRO A 101 10.68 13.49 -2.81
N THR A 102 10.50 13.09 -1.54
CA THR A 102 9.23 12.57 -1.01
C THR A 102 8.14 13.64 -1.01
N ALA A 103 8.44 14.89 -0.61
CA ALA A 103 7.49 16.00 -0.67
C ALA A 103 7.05 16.28 -2.11
N LYS A 104 8.01 16.32 -3.05
CA LYS A 104 7.72 16.48 -4.49
C LYS A 104 6.87 15.34 -5.05
N CYS A 105 7.09 14.10 -4.56
CA CYS A 105 6.28 12.94 -4.94
C CYS A 105 4.82 13.09 -4.47
N PHE A 106 4.59 13.54 -3.22
CA PHE A 106 3.24 13.86 -2.77
C PHE A 106 2.61 15.00 -3.57
N GLU A 107 3.34 16.09 -3.80
CA GLU A 107 2.87 17.22 -4.62
C GLU A 107 2.49 16.78 -6.04
N PHE A 108 3.26 15.87 -6.64
CA PHE A 108 2.93 15.27 -7.92
C PHE A 108 1.58 14.56 -7.88
N TYR A 109 1.32 13.71 -6.89
CA TYR A 109 0.04 12.99 -6.77
C TYR A 109 -1.14 13.87 -6.34
N GLU A 110 -0.87 14.99 -5.66
CA GLU A 110 -1.89 16.01 -5.37
C GLU A 110 -2.36 16.72 -6.65
N LYS A 111 -1.45 16.97 -7.60
CA LYS A 111 -1.74 17.61 -8.89
C LYS A 111 -2.17 16.64 -9.99
N THR A 112 -1.67 15.40 -9.90
CA THR A 112 -1.85 14.35 -10.90
C THR A 112 -2.42 13.10 -10.21
N PRO A 113 -3.76 13.02 -10.04
CA PRO A 113 -4.37 11.85 -9.43
C PRO A 113 -4.18 10.60 -10.31
N LEU A 114 -4.42 9.43 -9.73
CA LEU A 114 -4.40 8.16 -10.44
C LEU A 114 -5.31 8.21 -11.69
N SER A 115 -4.83 7.66 -12.80
CA SER A 115 -5.63 7.51 -14.02
C SER A 115 -6.90 6.67 -13.76
N LEU A 116 -7.90 6.81 -14.63
CA LEU A 116 -9.12 6.01 -14.55
C LEU A 116 -8.82 4.50 -14.52
N ALA A 117 -7.86 4.04 -15.32
CA ALA A 117 -7.44 2.65 -15.34
C ALA A 117 -6.89 2.21 -13.96
N GLN A 118 -6.04 3.02 -13.33
CA GLN A 118 -5.50 2.74 -12.00
C GLN A 118 -6.59 2.75 -10.94
N LEU A 119 -7.54 3.70 -10.98
CA LEU A 119 -8.68 3.73 -10.08
C LEU A 119 -9.58 2.50 -10.25
N CYS A 120 -9.84 2.07 -11.49
CA CYS A 120 -10.54 0.82 -11.78
C CYS A 120 -9.81 -0.37 -11.17
N ARG A 121 -8.47 -0.45 -11.31
CA ARG A 121 -7.65 -1.49 -10.70
C ARG A 121 -7.83 -1.55 -9.20
N VAL A 122 -7.65 -0.43 -8.52
CA VAL A 122 -7.78 -0.31 -7.06
C VAL A 122 -9.17 -0.73 -6.61
N THR A 123 -10.21 -0.26 -7.31
CA THR A 123 -11.61 -0.55 -6.97
C THR A 123 -11.93 -2.04 -7.11
N VAL A 124 -11.57 -2.65 -8.24
CA VAL A 124 -11.81 -4.08 -8.49
C VAL A 124 -11.07 -4.94 -7.47
N ARG A 125 -9.81 -4.63 -7.16
CA ARG A 125 -9.05 -5.37 -6.15
C ARG A 125 -9.65 -5.25 -4.76
N ARG A 126 -10.10 -4.05 -4.38
CA ARG A 126 -10.78 -3.83 -3.10
C ARG A 126 -12.06 -4.66 -3.00
N ALA A 127 -12.86 -4.70 -4.09
CA ALA A 127 -14.07 -5.51 -4.15
C ALA A 127 -13.78 -7.01 -4.10
N ALA A 128 -12.63 -7.46 -4.64
CA ALA A 128 -12.23 -8.85 -4.63
C ALA A 128 -11.78 -9.33 -3.23
N GLY A 129 -11.25 -8.44 -2.38
CA GLY A 129 -10.91 -8.69 -0.97
C GLY A 129 -9.65 -9.55 -0.78
N GLN A 130 -9.49 -10.12 0.43
CA GLN A 130 -8.39 -11.04 0.76
C GLN A 130 -8.55 -12.32 -0.08
N ARG A 131 -7.53 -12.70 -0.88
CA ARG A 131 -7.61 -13.65 -2.03
C ARG A 131 -8.26 -13.10 -3.31
N GLY A 132 -8.19 -11.79 -3.51
CA GLY A 132 -8.76 -11.14 -4.69
C GLY A 132 -8.19 -11.66 -6.01
N LEU A 133 -6.95 -12.16 -6.03
CA LEU A 133 -6.30 -12.68 -7.23
C LEU A 133 -7.05 -13.91 -7.81
N ASP A 134 -7.49 -14.86 -6.98
CA ASP A 134 -8.24 -16.05 -7.44
C ASP A 134 -9.60 -15.69 -8.03
N LYS A 135 -10.21 -14.60 -7.55
CA LYS A 135 -11.47 -14.08 -8.09
C LYS A 135 -11.22 -13.34 -9.39
N ILE A 136 -10.18 -12.49 -9.43
CA ILE A 136 -9.79 -11.72 -10.62
C ILE A 136 -9.43 -12.66 -11.78
N SER A 137 -8.73 -13.77 -11.52
CA SER A 137 -8.37 -14.74 -12.55
C SER A 137 -9.56 -15.47 -13.19
N LYS A 138 -10.74 -15.41 -12.56
CA LYS A 138 -11.99 -16.04 -13.03
C LYS A 138 -12.93 -15.05 -13.73
N LEU A 139 -12.56 -13.77 -13.83
CA LEU A 139 -13.37 -12.78 -14.53
C LEU A 139 -13.41 -13.07 -16.04
N GLU A 140 -14.59 -12.97 -16.63
CA GLU A 140 -14.82 -13.14 -18.07
C GLU A 140 -14.41 -11.88 -18.86
N ILE A 141 -13.15 -11.49 -18.74
CA ILE A 141 -12.57 -10.30 -19.39
C ILE A 141 -11.25 -10.64 -20.10
N PRO A 142 -10.77 -9.80 -21.05
CA PRO A 142 -9.53 -10.06 -21.77
C PRO A 142 -8.32 -10.36 -20.86
N PRO A 143 -7.44 -11.32 -21.20
CA PRO A 143 -6.29 -11.70 -20.37
C PRO A 143 -5.34 -10.56 -20.02
N ARG A 144 -5.19 -9.56 -20.90
CA ARG A 144 -4.42 -8.34 -20.64
C ARG A 144 -4.97 -7.52 -19.47
N LEU A 145 -6.30 -7.51 -19.29
CA LEU A 145 -6.94 -6.83 -18.16
C LEU A 145 -6.77 -7.64 -16.87
N ILE A 146 -6.85 -8.98 -16.93
CA ILE A 146 -6.53 -9.84 -15.78
C ILE A 146 -5.10 -9.58 -15.31
N ARG A 147 -4.13 -9.58 -16.22
CA ARG A 147 -2.72 -9.22 -15.96
C ARG A 147 -2.57 -7.85 -15.31
N TYR A 148 -3.19 -6.84 -15.93
CA TYR A 148 -3.26 -5.48 -15.38
C TYR A 148 -3.83 -5.44 -13.95
N LEU A 149 -4.91 -6.18 -13.66
CA LEU A 149 -5.56 -6.22 -12.34
C LEU A 149 -4.76 -7.01 -11.30
N SER A 150 -3.97 -7.99 -11.73
CA SER A 150 -3.15 -8.86 -10.88
C SER A 150 -1.74 -8.33 -10.63
N TYR A 151 -1.32 -7.25 -11.29
CA TYR A 151 0.07 -6.79 -11.33
C TYR A 151 1.05 -7.84 -11.89
N ASN A 152 0.57 -8.66 -12.85
CA ASN A 152 1.32 -9.72 -13.55
C ASN A 152 1.43 -9.46 -15.06
#